data_AF-A0A9E5BRJ3-F1
#
_entry.id   AF-A0A9E5BRJ3-F1
#
_cell.length_a   1.000
_cell.length_b   1.000
_cell.length_c   1.000
_cell.angle_alpha   90.00
_cell.angle_beta   90.00
_cell.angle_gamma   90.00
#
_symmetry.space_group_name_H-M   'P 1'
#
loop_
_entity.id
_entity.type
_entity.pdbx_description
1 polymer ?
#
loop_
_entity_poly.entity_id
_entity_poly.type
_entity_poly.pdbx_seq_one_letter_code
_entity_poly.pdbx_strand_id
1 'polypeptide(L)'
;TLIAIDKGSRLPFGFLQAYNWNLKDGWCFFQVHFEREQRGNDSCAEAGVALLDYVFRNFDVRKIYMDVYDLNREVLGRALTQAFVEEGRFGEHTWHQGQYRDLVRVALYREEWPTVRGRVNFVLDVQAEASELLDAPPRENVE
;
A
#
# COMPACT_ATOMS: atom_id res chain seq x y z
N THR A 1 14.48 -6.31 3.26
CA THR A 1 13.18 -6.93 2.94
C THR A 1 12.50 -7.32 4.23
N LEU A 2 11.19 -7.11 4.32
CA LEU A 2 10.34 -7.50 5.43
C LEU A 2 9.29 -8.51 4.93
N ILE A 3 8.92 -9.48 5.76
CA ILE A 3 7.87 -10.44 5.44
C ILE A 3 6.58 -9.97 6.14
N ALA A 4 5.47 -9.95 5.40
CA ALA A 4 4.15 -9.68 5.95
C ALA A 4 3.56 -10.98 6.51
N ILE A 5 3.19 -10.96 7.78
CA ILE A 5 2.64 -12.11 8.50
C ILE A 5 1.25 -11.75 8.99
N ASP A 6 0.27 -12.61 8.69
CA ASP A 6 -1.09 -12.43 9.15
C ASP A 6 -1.18 -12.65 10.68
N LYS A 7 -1.85 -11.73 11.39
CA LYS A 7 -1.85 -11.72 12.87
C LYS A 7 -2.59 -12.94 13.44
N GLY A 8 -3.64 -13.41 12.75
CA GLY A 8 -4.47 -14.54 13.18
C GLY A 8 -3.81 -15.88 12.89
N SER A 9 -3.61 -16.18 11.61
CA SER A 9 -3.06 -17.46 11.12
C SER A 9 -1.56 -17.63 11.37
N ARG A 10 -0.82 -16.54 11.60
CA ARG A 10 0.66 -16.51 11.70
C ARG A 10 1.38 -16.98 10.44
N LEU A 11 0.69 -17.07 9.32
CA LEU A 11 1.27 -17.44 8.04
C LEU A 11 1.78 -16.20 7.29
N PRO A 12 2.89 -16.32 6.55
CA PRO A 12 3.34 -15.26 5.66
C PRO A 12 2.35 -15.12 4.50
N PHE A 13 2.04 -13.89 4.11
CA PHE A 13 1.15 -13.61 2.97
C PHE A 13 1.78 -12.68 1.91
N GLY A 14 3.05 -12.34 2.10
CA GLY A 14 3.79 -11.50 1.16
C GLY A 14 5.06 -10.92 1.75
N PHE A 15 5.66 -10.00 1.01
CA PHE A 15 6.83 -9.25 1.45
C PHE A 15 6.78 -7.81 0.97
N LEU A 16 7.47 -6.96 1.71
CA LEU A 16 7.63 -5.55 1.42
C LEU A 16 9.11 -5.17 1.51
N GLN A 17 9.51 -4.17 0.74
CA GLN A 17 10.89 -3.73 0.75
C GLN A 17 10.99 -2.24 0.41
N ALA A 18 11.79 -1.53 1.20
CA ALA A 18 12.40 -0.27 0.80
C ALA A 18 13.82 -0.54 0.27
N TYR A 19 14.14 -0.03 -0.92
CA TYR A 19 15.37 -0.35 -1.66
C TYR A 19 15.87 0.87 -2.46
N ASN A 20 17.04 0.72 -3.11
CA ASN A 20 17.67 1.77 -3.93
C ASN A 20 17.70 3.13 -3.22
N TRP A 21 18.27 3.13 -2.03
CA TRP A 21 18.35 4.30 -1.18
C TRP A 21 19.40 5.28 -1.72
N ASN A 22 18.99 6.52 -1.88
CA ASN A 22 19.87 7.66 -2.05
C ASN A 22 19.58 8.66 -0.92
N LEU A 23 20.26 8.47 0.20
CA LEU A 23 20.07 9.30 1.39
C LEU A 23 20.59 10.72 1.19
N LYS A 24 21.59 10.91 0.31
CA LYS A 24 22.11 12.24 -0.02
C LYS A 24 21.03 13.11 -0.67
N ASP A 25 20.30 12.55 -1.62
CA ASP A 25 19.25 13.26 -2.35
C ASP A 25 17.85 13.02 -1.74
N GLY A 26 17.78 12.26 -0.65
CA GLY A 26 16.59 12.05 0.17
C GLY A 26 15.50 11.21 -0.50
N TRP A 27 15.84 10.14 -1.21
CA TRP A 27 14.82 9.25 -1.78
C TRP A 27 15.19 7.77 -1.71
N CYS A 28 14.16 6.93 -1.75
CA CYS A 28 14.29 5.49 -1.91
C CYS A 28 13.10 4.96 -2.73
N PHE A 29 13.14 3.68 -3.06
CA PHE A 29 12.02 2.97 -3.65
C PHE A 29 11.33 2.10 -2.62
N PHE A 30 10.06 1.80 -2.87
CA PHE A 30 9.21 0.91 -2.11
C PHE A 30 8.52 -0.06 -3.07
N GLN A 31 8.50 -1.34 -2.70
CA GLN A 31 7.75 -2.37 -3.41
C GLN A 31 7.00 -3.27 -2.44
N VAL A 32 5.88 -3.82 -2.92
CA VAL A 32 5.10 -4.82 -2.22
C VAL A 32 4.80 -5.99 -3.14
N HIS A 33 4.75 -7.17 -2.56
CA HIS A 33 4.26 -8.36 -3.22
C HIS A 33 3.41 -9.15 -2.23
N PHE A 34 2.12 -9.30 -2.55
CA PHE A 34 1.17 -10.06 -1.74
C PHE A 34 0.58 -11.20 -2.57
N GLU A 35 0.32 -12.32 -1.89
CA GLU A 35 -0.37 -13.47 -2.46
C GLU A 35 -1.77 -13.10 -2.94
N ARG A 36 -2.20 -13.71 -4.06
CA ARG A 36 -3.39 -13.27 -4.81
C ARG A 36 -4.68 -13.32 -3.99
N GLU A 37 -4.78 -14.30 -3.10
CA GLU A 37 -5.94 -14.55 -2.23
C GLU A 37 -6.09 -13.51 -1.10
N GLN A 38 -5.04 -12.73 -0.82
CA GLN A 38 -5.03 -11.69 0.21
C GLN A 38 -5.07 -10.27 -0.38
N ARG A 39 -5.06 -10.13 -1.71
CA ARG A 39 -5.09 -8.82 -2.38
C ARG A 39 -6.44 -8.14 -2.15
N GLY A 40 -6.40 -6.92 -1.61
CA GLY A 40 -7.60 -6.12 -1.33
C GLY A 40 -8.12 -6.25 0.11
N ASN A 41 -7.43 -7.01 0.97
CA ASN A 41 -7.69 -7.05 2.40
C ASN A 41 -6.91 -5.94 3.13
N ASP A 42 -7.45 -5.42 4.22
CA ASP A 42 -6.89 -4.35 5.04
C ASP A 42 -5.48 -4.67 5.54
N SER A 43 -5.15 -5.95 5.78
CA SER A 43 -3.82 -6.43 6.15
C SER A 43 -2.72 -6.01 5.16
N CYS A 44 -3.01 -5.94 3.86
CA CYS A 44 -2.05 -5.48 2.86
C CYS A 44 -1.79 -3.97 2.97
N ALA A 45 -2.84 -3.19 3.22
CA ALA A 45 -2.74 -1.74 3.40
C ALA A 45 -2.01 -1.40 4.70
N GLU A 46 -2.34 -2.10 5.81
CA GLU A 46 -1.64 -1.98 7.09
C GLU A 46 -0.15 -2.24 6.95
N ALA A 47 0.23 -3.33 6.28
CA ALA A 47 1.65 -3.68 6.10
C ALA A 47 2.39 -2.62 5.29
N GLY A 48 1.77 -2.10 4.23
CA GLY A 48 2.32 -1.01 3.41
C GLY A 48 2.51 0.27 4.22
N VAL A 49 1.48 0.67 4.97
CA VAL A 49 1.53 1.84 5.85
C VAL A 49 2.61 1.69 6.92
N ALA A 50 2.72 0.52 7.55
CA ALA A 50 3.72 0.27 8.58
C ALA A 50 5.15 0.45 8.05
N LEU A 51 5.45 -0.02 6.83
CA LEU A 51 6.76 0.18 6.22
C LEU A 51 6.98 1.65 5.84
N LEU A 52 6.02 2.33 5.21
CA LEU A 52 6.15 3.75 4.85
C LEU A 52 6.36 4.63 6.11
N ASP A 53 5.59 4.36 7.17
CA ASP A 53 5.72 5.03 8.46
C ASP A 53 7.12 4.82 9.06
N TYR A 54 7.62 3.59 9.04
CA TYR A 54 8.97 3.26 9.48
C TYR A 54 10.02 4.02 8.68
N VAL A 55 9.90 4.05 7.34
CA VAL A 55 10.86 4.74 6.48
C VAL A 55 10.88 6.24 6.77
N PHE A 56 9.72 6.91 6.80
CA PHE A 56 9.67 8.34 7.07
C PHE A 56 10.10 8.70 8.49
N ARG A 57 9.84 7.86 9.49
CA ARG A 57 10.26 8.12 10.88
C ARG A 57 11.75 7.98 11.11
N ASN A 58 12.40 7.03 10.45
CA ASN A 58 13.77 6.63 10.78
C ASN A 58 14.82 7.14 9.79
N PHE A 59 14.42 7.60 8.62
CA PHE A 59 15.33 8.06 7.57
C PHE A 59 14.93 9.43 7.07
N ASP A 60 15.91 10.27 6.74
CA ASP A 60 15.69 11.62 6.21
C ASP A 60 15.43 11.60 4.69
N VAL A 61 14.45 10.79 4.27
CA VAL A 61 13.97 10.80 2.88
C VAL A 61 12.89 11.85 2.70
N ARG A 62 12.99 12.69 1.67
CA ARG A 62 11.95 13.65 1.25
C ARG A 62 10.81 12.98 0.47
N LYS A 63 11.09 11.88 -0.24
CA LYS A 63 10.08 11.12 -1.00
C LYS A 63 10.42 9.65 -1.15
N ILE A 64 9.39 8.84 -1.38
CA ILE A 64 9.49 7.39 -1.63
C ILE A 64 8.85 7.10 -2.99
N TYR A 65 9.61 6.45 -3.86
CA TYR A 65 9.16 6.02 -5.18
C TYR A 65 8.46 4.68 -5.14
N MET A 66 7.50 4.50 -6.05
CA MET A 66 6.95 3.21 -6.40
C MET A 66 6.74 3.15 -7.91
N ASP A 67 7.08 2.00 -8.49
CA ASP A 67 6.90 1.72 -9.91
C ASP A 67 5.66 0.82 -10.07
N VAL A 68 4.71 1.27 -10.90
CA VAL A 68 3.47 0.53 -11.18
C VAL A 68 3.32 0.34 -12.68
N TYR A 69 2.76 -0.80 -13.09
CA TYR A 69 2.37 -1.01 -14.48
C TYR A 69 1.18 -0.12 -14.83
N ASP A 70 1.10 0.38 -16.05
CA ASP A 70 0.04 1.32 -16.47
C ASP A 70 -1.39 0.78 -16.26
N LEU A 71 -1.58 -0.54 -16.39
CA LEU A 71 -2.84 -1.25 -16.14
C LEU A 71 -3.20 -1.44 -14.66
N ASN A 72 -2.26 -1.19 -13.73
CA ASN A 72 -2.44 -1.39 -12.29
C ASN A 72 -2.77 -0.09 -11.53
N ARG A 73 -3.24 0.98 -12.20
CA ARG A 73 -3.73 2.19 -11.52
C ARG A 73 -4.79 1.88 -10.45
N GLU A 74 -5.53 0.78 -10.59
CA GLU A 74 -6.49 0.28 -9.60
C GLU A 74 -5.83 -0.25 -8.31
N VAL A 75 -4.63 -0.82 -8.38
CA VAL A 75 -3.88 -1.37 -7.22
C VAL A 75 -3.41 -0.26 -6.28
N LEU A 76 -3.25 0.96 -6.79
CA LEU A 76 -3.00 2.12 -5.94
C LEU A 76 -4.22 2.45 -5.05
N GLY A 77 -5.40 1.91 -5.33
CA GLY A 77 -6.61 2.16 -4.55
C GLY A 77 -7.03 3.64 -4.57
N ARG A 78 -8.29 3.91 -4.26
CA ARG A 78 -8.79 5.30 -4.21
C ARG A 78 -8.13 6.15 -3.10
N ALA A 79 -7.57 5.50 -2.07
CA ALA A 79 -6.97 6.16 -0.92
C ALA A 79 -5.52 6.62 -1.15
N LEU A 80 -4.69 5.84 -1.88
CA LEU A 80 -3.29 6.21 -2.14
C LEU A 80 -3.15 7.02 -3.44
N THR A 81 -4.01 6.81 -4.44
CA THR A 81 -3.92 7.50 -5.75
C THR A 81 -3.88 9.02 -5.69
N GLN A 82 -4.48 9.66 -4.67
CA GLN A 82 -4.44 11.13 -4.55
C GLN A 82 -3.15 11.68 -3.95
N ALA A 83 -2.39 10.88 -3.19
CA ALA A 83 -1.17 11.34 -2.52
C ALA A 83 0.12 10.96 -3.27
N PHE A 84 0.02 10.01 -4.20
CA PHE A 84 1.12 9.64 -5.08
C PHE A 84 1.11 10.51 -6.34
N VAL A 85 2.23 11.18 -6.60
CA VAL A 85 2.41 12.06 -7.77
C VAL A 85 3.17 11.30 -8.86
N GLU A 86 2.64 11.25 -10.09
CA GLU A 86 3.36 10.72 -11.25
C GLU A 86 4.54 11.63 -11.60
N GLU A 87 5.77 11.11 -11.53
CA GLU A 87 7.00 11.84 -11.88
C GLU A 87 7.67 11.33 -13.15
N GLY A 88 7.25 10.17 -13.65
CA GLY A 88 7.82 9.59 -14.85
C GLY A 88 6.97 8.49 -15.44
N ARG A 89 7.03 8.38 -16.76
CA ARG A 89 6.43 7.31 -17.54
C ARG A 89 7.47 6.80 -18.51
N PHE A 90 7.74 5.51 -18.44
CA PHE A 90 8.73 4.84 -19.27
C PHE A 90 8.00 3.88 -20.20
N GLY A 91 7.96 4.25 -21.48
CA GLY A 91 7.29 3.45 -22.52
C GLY A 91 7.98 2.10 -22.72
N GLU A 92 7.19 1.03 -22.81
CA GLU A 92 7.67 -0.34 -23.05
C GLU A 92 8.82 -0.79 -22.12
N HIS A 93 8.87 -0.26 -20.91
CA HIS A 93 10.03 -0.39 -20.03
C HIS A 93 10.16 -1.75 -19.34
N THR A 94 9.07 -2.52 -19.22
CA THR A 94 9.07 -3.77 -18.47
C THR A 94 8.36 -4.89 -19.22
N TRP A 95 8.97 -6.08 -19.26
CA TRP A 95 8.36 -7.26 -19.85
C TRP A 95 7.49 -7.99 -18.82
N HIS A 96 6.18 -8.05 -19.06
CA HIS A 96 5.25 -8.72 -18.15
C HIS A 96 4.10 -9.39 -18.92
N GLN A 97 3.89 -10.68 -18.65
CA GLN A 97 2.85 -11.51 -19.30
C GLN A 97 2.94 -11.51 -20.83
N GLY A 98 4.15 -11.70 -21.38
CA GLY A 98 4.34 -11.91 -22.81
C GLY A 98 4.33 -10.63 -23.67
N GLN A 99 4.35 -9.45 -23.06
CA GLN A 99 4.44 -8.17 -23.76
C GLN A 99 5.25 -7.15 -22.96
N TYR A 100 5.87 -6.20 -23.65
CA TYR A 100 6.38 -5.00 -23.01
C TYR A 100 5.23 -4.12 -22.56
N ARG A 101 5.37 -3.50 -21.40
CA ARG A 101 4.38 -2.61 -20.79
C ARG A 101 5.04 -1.33 -20.33
N ASP A 102 4.25 -0.28 -20.29
CA ASP A 102 4.65 1.00 -19.72
C ASP A 102 4.79 0.86 -18.21
N LEU A 103 5.85 1.51 -17.70
CA LEU A 103 6.11 1.65 -16.27
C LEU A 103 5.86 3.10 -15.85
N VAL A 104 4.97 3.28 -14.89
CA VAL A 104 4.65 4.58 -14.30
C VAL A 104 5.34 4.68 -12.96
N ARG A 105 6.18 5.69 -12.80
CA ARG A 105 6.87 6.01 -11.55
C ARG A 105 6.10 7.09 -10.81
N VAL A 106 5.65 6.74 -9.61
CA VAL A 106 4.96 7.64 -8.71
C VAL A 106 5.79 7.90 -7.46
N ALA A 107 5.62 9.07 -6.84
CA ALA A 107 6.30 9.48 -5.63
C ALA A 107 5.30 9.85 -4.53
N LEU A 108 5.51 9.32 -3.32
CA LEU A 108 4.88 9.80 -2.10
C LEU A 108 5.86 10.73 -1.38
N TYR A 109 5.43 11.97 -1.17
CA TYR A 109 6.22 13.00 -0.50
C TYR A 109 6.02 12.94 1.02
N ARG A 110 7.07 13.24 1.78
CA ARG A 110 7.02 13.28 3.26
C ARG A 110 5.92 14.19 3.79
N GLU A 111 5.72 15.34 3.17
CA GLU A 111 4.72 16.33 3.58
C GLU A 111 3.28 15.79 3.42
N GLU A 112 3.07 14.88 2.48
CA GLU A 112 1.78 14.21 2.23
C GLU A 112 1.56 13.01 3.15
N TRP A 113 2.61 12.50 3.82
CA TRP A 113 2.53 11.30 4.63
C TRP A 113 1.48 11.38 5.77
N PRO A 114 1.37 12.48 6.54
CA PRO A 114 0.34 12.59 7.57
C PRO A 114 -1.08 12.42 7.03
N THR A 115 -1.35 12.97 5.84
CA THR A 115 -2.65 12.85 5.15
C THR A 115 -2.93 11.40 4.76
N VAL A 116 -1.96 10.71 4.18
CA VAL A 116 -2.10 9.29 3.80
C VAL A 116 -2.31 8.42 5.03
N ARG A 117 -1.49 8.60 6.06
CA ARG A 117 -1.57 7.84 7.30
C ARG A 117 -2.94 8.00 7.98
N GLY A 118 -3.48 9.22 8.02
CA GLY A 118 -4.80 9.49 8.58
C GLY A 118 -5.95 8.83 7.81
N ARG A 119 -5.85 8.74 6.48
CA ARG A 119 -6.89 8.12 5.63
C ARG A 119 -6.91 6.60 5.75
N VAL A 120 -5.76 5.96 5.93
CA VAL A 120 -5.73 4.50 6.14
C VAL A 120 -6.29 4.15 7.52
N ASN A 121 -6.03 4.96 8.55
CA ASN A 121 -6.70 4.79 9.85
C ASN A 121 -8.22 4.94 9.74
N PHE A 122 -8.74 5.87 8.92
CA PHE A 122 -10.18 6.07 8.74
C PHE A 122 -10.88 4.90 8.04
N VAL A 123 -10.24 4.26 7.04
CA VAL A 123 -10.81 3.06 6.39
C VAL A 123 -10.83 1.88 7.36
N LEU A 124 -9.81 1.75 8.22
CA LEU A 124 -9.72 0.72 9.25
C LEU A 124 -10.72 0.96 10.40
N ASP A 125 -10.92 2.21 10.84
CA ASP A 125 -11.89 2.57 11.89
C ASP A 125 -13.35 2.38 11.43
N VAL A 126 -13.68 2.74 10.17
CA VAL A 126 -15.03 2.57 9.62
C VAL A 126 -15.42 1.10 9.45
N GLN A 127 -14.45 0.20 9.21
CA GLN A 127 -14.73 -1.24 9.13
C GLN A 127 -14.76 -1.94 10.49
N ALA A 128 -14.05 -1.43 11.50
CA ALA A 128 -14.18 -1.92 12.88
C ALA A 128 -15.62 -1.72 13.41
N GLU A 129 -16.23 -0.56 13.15
CA GLU A 129 -17.64 -0.30 13.51
C GLU A 129 -18.63 -1.11 12.64
N ALA A 130 -18.29 -1.40 11.39
CA ALA A 130 -19.14 -2.21 10.50
C ALA A 130 -19.12 -3.72 10.85
N SER A 131 -18.01 -4.22 11.40
CA SER A 131 -17.90 -5.61 11.88
C SER A 131 -18.76 -5.85 13.12
N GLU A 132 -18.83 -4.89 14.06
CA GLU A 132 -19.70 -4.98 15.25
C GLU A 132 -21.20 -4.98 14.88
N LEU A 133 -21.58 -4.35 13.76
CA LEU A 133 -22.96 -4.27 13.27
C LEU A 133 -23.41 -5.53 12.52
N LEU A 134 -22.47 -6.30 11.96
CA LEU A 134 -22.73 -7.57 11.27
C LEU A 134 -22.76 -8.78 12.24
N ASP A 135 -22.17 -8.65 13.41
CA ASP A 135 -22.20 -9.64 14.49
C ASP A 135 -23.38 -9.44 15.48
N ALA A 136 -24.25 -8.44 15.23
CA ALA A 136 -25.47 -8.28 16.02
C ALA A 136 -26.41 -9.47 15.78
N PRO A 137 -26.89 -10.16 16.83
CA PRO A 137 -27.79 -11.29 16.65
C PRO A 137 -29.03 -10.82 15.88
N PRO A 138 -29.57 -11.64 14.97
CA PRO A 138 -30.76 -11.28 14.21
C PRO A 138 -31.86 -10.92 15.20
N ARG A 139 -32.53 -9.77 14.99
CA ARG A 139 -33.69 -9.40 15.79
C ARG A 139 -34.68 -10.56 15.71
N GLU A 140 -34.96 -11.17 16.85
CA GLU A 140 -35.98 -12.22 16.94
C GLU A 140 -37.24 -11.71 16.26
N ASN A 141 -37.68 -12.42 15.22
CA ASN A 141 -38.95 -12.13 14.59
C ASN A 141 -40.02 -12.43 15.64
N VAL A 142 -40.58 -11.37 16.20
CA VAL A 142 -41.81 -11.43 16.98
C VAL A 142 -42.94 -11.72 16.00
N GLU A 143 -43.38 -12.97 15.97
CA GLU A 143 -44.79 -13.40 15.91
C GLU A 143 -44.92 -14.92 16.09
#